data_AF-A0A8C6NSQ4-F1
#
_entry.id   AF-A0A8C6NSQ4-F1
#
_cell.length_a   1.000
_cell.length_b   1.000
_cell.length_c   1.000
_cell.angle_alpha   90.00
_cell.angle_beta   90.00
_cell.angle_gamma   90.00
#
_symmetry.space_group_name_H-M   'P 1'
#
loop_
_entity.id
_entity.type
_entity.pdbx_description
1 polymer ?
#
loop_
_entity_poly.entity_id
_entity_poly.type
_entity_poly.pdbx_seq_one_letter_code
_entity_poly.pdbx_strand_id
1 'polypeptide(L)' 'MFQICTQFLEAENVPVLAWPHVWDVLDRRIRQRVPVPTNIQQLRTAIEEEWTNIPQATIDNLINYVLRLYFC' A
#
# COMPACT_ATOMS: atom_id res chain seq x y z
N MET A 1 -7.54 -8.32 5.72
CA MET A 1 -7.02 -7.61 4.53
C MET A 1 -5.51 -7.81 4.38
N PHE A 2 -4.71 -7.68 5.45
CA PHE A 2 -3.25 -7.90 5.44
C PHE A 2 -2.78 -9.24 4.85
N GLN A 3 -3.44 -10.36 5.18
CA GLN A 3 -2.96 -11.70 4.85
C GLN A 3 -2.92 -12.03 3.34
N ILE A 4 -3.87 -11.48 2.57
CA ILE A 4 -3.93 -11.70 1.11
C ILE A 4 -2.86 -10.87 0.39
N CYS A 5 -2.61 -9.64 0.85
CA CYS A 5 -1.56 -8.79 0.32
C CYS A 5 -0.17 -9.36 0.59
N THR A 6 0.05 -9.97 1.76
CA THR A 6 1.32 -10.65 2.08
C THR A 6 1.57 -11.84 1.16
N GLN A 7 0.56 -12.69 0.94
CA GLN A 7 0.67 -13.84 0.04
C GLN A 7 0.98 -13.46 -1.41
N PHE A 8 0.39 -12.36 -1.91
CA PHE A 8 0.66 -11.86 -3.24
C PHE A 8 2.10 -11.34 -3.39
N LEU A 9 2.58 -10.57 -2.41
CA LEU A 9 3.94 -10.01 -2.44
C LEU A 9 5.02 -11.10 -2.28
N GLU A 10 4.75 -12.14 -1.48
CA GLU A 10 5.61 -13.32 -1.37
C GLU A 10 5.69 -14.10 -2.68
N ALA A 11 4.56 -14.27 -3.40
CA ALA A 11 4.53 -14.94 -4.69
C ALA A 11 5.32 -14.20 -5.78
N GLU A 12 5.35 -12.87 -5.72
CA GLU A 12 6.08 -11.99 -6.65
C GLU A 12 7.53 -11.73 -6.22
N ASN A 13 8.01 -12.37 -5.15
CA ASN A 13 9.38 -12.24 -4.64
C ASN A 13 9.73 -10.79 -4.21
N VAL A 14 8.71 -9.99 -3.85
CA VAL A 14 8.87 -8.61 -3.42
C VAL A 14 9.10 -8.60 -1.91
N PRO A 15 10.20 -8.02 -1.38
CA PRO A 15 10.46 -8.00 0.04
C PRO A 15 9.37 -7.22 0.78
N VAL A 16 8.58 -7.95 1.57
CA VAL A 16 7.47 -7.44 2.41
C VAL A 16 7.93 -6.35 3.39
N LEU A 17 9.23 -6.31 3.70
CA LEU A 17 9.88 -5.38 4.65
C LEU A 17 9.90 -3.90 4.20
N ALA A 18 9.76 -3.59 2.91
CA ALA A 18 9.84 -2.20 2.42
C ALA A 18 8.47 -1.46 2.40
N TRP A 19 7.38 -2.20 2.54
CA TRP A 19 6.02 -1.71 2.27
C TRP A 19 5.06 -1.48 3.45
N PRO A 20 5.37 -1.75 4.73
CA PRO A 20 4.39 -1.57 5.82
C PRO A 20 3.81 -0.16 5.89
N HIS A 21 4.63 0.86 5.68
CA HIS A 21 4.18 2.27 5.76
C HIS A 21 3.29 2.68 4.58
N VAL A 22 3.60 2.21 3.37
CA VAL A 22 2.74 2.42 2.20
C VAL A 22 1.37 1.79 2.46
N TRP A 23 1.36 0.53 2.93
CA TRP A 23 0.13 -0.18 3.24
C TRP A 23 -0.67 0.47 4.38
N ASP A 24 -0.02 1.01 5.41
CA ASP A 24 -0.69 1.71 6.50
C ASP A 24 -1.40 2.99 6.01
N VAL A 25 -0.78 3.72 5.09
CA VAL A 25 -1.38 4.91 4.46
C VAL A 25 -2.58 4.53 3.60
N LEU A 26 -2.48 3.47 2.79
CA LEU A 26 -3.61 2.98 2.00
C LEU A 26 -4.76 2.44 2.86
N ASP A 27 -4.47 1.63 3.88
CA ASP A 27 -5.50 1.05 4.75
C ASP A 27 -6.28 2.17 5.46
N ARG A 28 -5.59 3.20 5.96
CA ARG A 28 -6.23 4.38 6.55
C ARG A 28 -7.13 5.11 5.56
N ARG A 29 -6.64 5.37 4.34
CA ARG A 29 -7.42 6.07 3.31
C ARG A 29 -8.66 5.28 2.91
N ILE A 30 -8.53 3.98 2.68
CA ILE A 30 -9.63 3.08 2.33
C ILE A 30 -10.70 3.05 3.42
N ARG A 31 -10.30 3.01 4.71
CA ARG A 31 -11.23 3.07 5.86
C ARG A 31 -11.94 4.42 6.00
N GLN A 32 -11.33 5.50 5.52
CA GLN A 32 -11.90 6.83 5.54
C GLN A 32 -12.83 7.12 4.35
N ARG A 33 -12.87 6.24 3.33
CA ARG A 33 -13.77 6.40 2.18
C ARG A 33 -15.23 6.21 2.59
N VAL A 34 -16.10 7.02 1.99
CA VAL A 34 -17.55 6.91 2.12
C VAL A 34 -18.13 6.80 0.71
N PRO A 35 -18.81 5.68 0.36
CA PRO A 35 -19.06 4.51 1.20
C PRO A 35 -17.80 3.64 1.39
N VAL A 36 -17.69 2.99 2.55
CA VAL A 36 -16.64 2.00 2.82
C VAL A 36 -16.83 0.83 1.84
N PRO A 37 -15.78 0.36 1.15
CA PRO A 37 -15.90 -0.75 0.22
C PRO A 37 -16.39 -2.02 0.92
N THR A 38 -17.49 -2.59 0.44
CA THR A 38 -18.16 -3.76 1.05
C THR A 38 -17.91 -5.06 0.29
N ASN A 39 -17.37 -4.99 -0.93
CA ASN A 39 -17.05 -6.14 -1.75
C ASN A 39 -15.66 -6.02 -2.40
N ILE A 40 -15.13 -7.15 -2.89
CA ILE A 40 -13.77 -7.24 -3.43
C ILE A 40 -13.55 -6.29 -4.62
N GLN A 41 -14.56 -6.07 -5.47
CA GLN A 41 -14.40 -5.15 -6.60
C GLN A 41 -14.37 -3.69 -6.16
N GLN A 42 -15.25 -3.28 -5.25
CA GLN A 42 -15.21 -1.95 -4.66
C GLN A 42 -13.89 -1.70 -3.95
N LEU A 43 -13.34 -2.71 -3.26
CA LEU A 43 -12.04 -2.60 -2.63
C LEU A 43 -10.92 -2.41 -3.67
N ARG A 44 -10.93 -3.18 -4.75
CA ARG A 44 -9.93 -3.08 -5.81
C ARG A 44 -9.95 -1.71 -6.47
N THR A 45 -11.13 -1.26 -6.89
CA THR A 45 -11.31 0.12 -7.40
C THR A 45 -10.87 1.13 -6.35
N ALA A 46 -11.19 0.90 -5.08
CA ALA A 46 -10.84 1.84 -4.03
C ALA A 46 -9.33 1.96 -3.81
N ILE A 47 -8.60 0.84 -3.91
CA ILE A 47 -7.15 0.79 -3.86
C ILE A 47 -6.55 1.50 -5.07
N GLU A 48 -7.04 1.24 -6.28
CA GLU A 48 -6.51 1.86 -7.51
C GLU A 48 -6.68 3.39 -7.51
N GLU A 49 -7.84 3.88 -7.06
CA GLU A 49 -8.12 5.31 -6.92
C GLU A 49 -7.29 5.96 -5.79
N GLU A 50 -7.17 5.32 -4.63
CA GLU A 50 -6.37 5.88 -3.54
C GLU A 50 -4.87 5.83 -3.85
N TRP A 51 -4.41 4.79 -4.55
CA TRP A 51 -3.04 4.67 -5.04
C TRP A 51 -2.68 5.80 -6.00
N THR A 52 -3.56 6.11 -6.96
CA THR A 52 -3.37 7.23 -7.89
C THR A 52 -3.46 8.60 -7.21
N ASN A 53 -4.14 8.70 -6.06
CA ASN A 53 -4.20 9.91 -5.24
C ASN A 53 -3.03 10.06 -4.24
N ILE A 54 -2.07 9.12 -4.17
CA ILE A 54 -0.88 9.28 -3.34
C ILE A 54 0.11 10.18 -4.11
N PRO A 55 0.55 11.33 -3.53
CA PRO A 55 1.53 12.16 -4.19
C PRO A 55 2.84 11.40 -4.40
N GLN A 56 3.45 11.55 -5.57
CA GLN A 56 4.75 10.91 -5.87
C GLN A 56 5.83 11.25 -4.85
N ALA A 57 5.84 12.47 -4.31
CA ALA A 57 6.75 12.84 -3.23
C ALA A 57 6.63 11.93 -1.98
N THR A 58 5.44 11.37 -1.71
CA THR A 58 5.25 10.40 -0.61
C THR A 58 5.88 9.05 -0.96
N ILE A 59 5.75 8.62 -2.22
CA ILE A 59 6.39 7.40 -2.74
C ILE A 59 7.91 7.56 -2.74
N ASP A 60 8.42 8.68 -3.24
CA ASP A 60 9.85 9.01 -3.26
C ASP A 60 10.44 9.06 -1.85
N ASN A 61 9.73 9.66 -0.88
CA ASN A 61 10.16 9.67 0.51
C ASN A 61 10.20 8.26 1.11
N LEU A 62 9.23 7.40 0.77
CA LEU A 62 9.18 6.02 1.24
C LEU A 62 10.30 5.16 0.62
N ILE A 63 10.53 5.29 -0.69
CA ILE A 63 11.65 4.64 -1.39
C ILE A 63 12.98 5.10 -0.80
N ASN A 64 13.16 6.40 -0.56
CA ASN A 64 14.36 6.93 0.08
C ASN A 64 14.55 6.39 1.49
N TYR A 65 13.48 6.26 2.29
CA TYR A 65 13.56 5.69 3.64
C TYR A 65 14.00 4.22 3.62
N VAL A 66 13.41 3.44 2.72
CA VAL A 66 13.74 2.03 2.49
C VAL A 66 15.19 1.91 2.02
N LEU A 67 15.56 2.59 0.93
CA LEU A 67 16.94 2.56 0.41
C LEU A 67 17.95 2.90 1.51
N ARG A 68 17.68 3.93 2.33
CA ARG A 68 18.57 4.34 3.41
C ARG A 68 18.72 3.31 4.53
N LEU A 69 17.70 2.48 4.77
CA LEU A 69 17.74 1.37 5.74
C LEU A 69 18.46 0.12 5.20
N TYR A 70 18.47 -0.09 3.88
CA TYR A 70 19.16 -1.23 3.25
C TYR A 70 20.63 -0.94 2.89
N PHE A 71 21.01 0.34 2.78
CA PHE A 71 22.37 0.79 2.44
C PHE A 71 23.17 1.33 3.65
N CYS A 72 22.69 1.12 4.88
CA CYS A 72 23.45 1.29 6.14
C CYS A 72 23.63 -0.07 6.82
#